data_AF-A0A7S4FJA9-F1
#
_entry.id   AF-A0A7S4FJA9-F1
#
_cell.length_a   1.000
_cell.length_b   1.000
_cell.length_c   1.000
_cell.angle_alpha   90.00
_cell.angle_beta   90.00
_cell.angle_gamma   90.00
#
_symmetry.space_group_name_H-M   'P 1'
#
loop_
_entity.id
_entity.type
_entity.pdbx_description
1 polymer ?
#
loop_
_entity_poly.entity_id
_entity_poly.type
_entity_poly.pdbx_seq_one_letter_code
_entity_poly.pdbx_strand_id
1 'polypeptide(L)'
;QREWLEADLKQVNRTRTPWILMTAHHPLYCSSITFYDDDAKAQRYGANYSSQGGFQGCVGSGEEQVAAMRADWEPLMLAYGVDVYMCGHEHNYESIYPVAKGKRIQSSFT
;
A
#
# COMPACT_ATOMS: atom_id res chain seq x y z
N GLN A 1 -16.44 6.83 0.40
CA GLN A 1 -15.26 7.48 1.02
C GLN A 1 -14.37 8.17 -0.03
N ARG A 2 -14.21 7.61 -1.24
CA ARG A 2 -13.42 8.20 -2.33
C ARG A 2 -13.67 9.69 -2.62
N GLU A 3 -14.93 10.09 -2.81
CA GLU A 3 -15.28 11.47 -3.19
C GLU A 3 -14.82 12.48 -2.13
N TRP A 4 -15.00 12.14 -0.86
CA TRP A 4 -14.51 12.96 0.25
C TRP A 4 -12.97 13.03 0.24
N LEU A 5 -12.29 11.90 0.07
CA LEU A 5 -10.82 11.87 0.02
C LEU A 5 -10.27 12.72 -1.13
N GLU A 6 -10.88 12.64 -2.31
CA GLU A 6 -10.51 13.46 -3.45
C GLU A 6 -10.74 14.95 -3.19
N ALA A 7 -11.90 15.30 -2.62
CA ALA A 7 -12.21 16.68 -2.26
C ALA A 7 -11.24 17.24 -1.20
N ASP A 8 -10.82 16.42 -0.24
CA ASP A 8 -9.87 16.80 0.81
C ASP A 8 -8.46 17.03 0.23
N LEU A 9 -7.94 16.05 -0.53
CA LEU A 9 -6.62 16.14 -1.17
C LEU A 9 -6.52 17.34 -2.13
N LYS A 10 -7.60 17.66 -2.84
CA LYS A 10 -7.65 18.80 -3.77
C LYS A 10 -7.51 20.17 -3.08
N GLN A 11 -7.83 20.26 -1.79
CA GLN A 11 -7.74 21.52 -1.03
C GLN A 11 -6.34 21.79 -0.49
N VAL A 12 -5.42 20.82 -0.56
CA VAL A 12 -4.08 20.94 0.02
C VAL A 12 -3.23 21.97 -0.74
N ASN A 13 -2.79 23.02 -0.05
CA ASN A 13 -1.81 23.96 -0.59
C ASN A 13 -0.38 23.52 -0.24
N ARG A 14 0.30 22.86 -1.19
CA ARG A 14 1.65 22.30 -0.99
C ARG A 14 2.74 23.32 -0.66
N THR A 15 2.54 24.61 -0.92
CA THR A 15 3.49 25.66 -0.48
C THR A 15 3.44 25.90 1.03
N ARG A 16 2.30 25.61 1.67
CA ARG A 16 2.08 25.76 3.11
C ARG A 16 2.13 24.42 3.85
N THR A 17 1.67 23.35 3.20
CA THR A 17 1.62 21.98 3.72
C THR A 17 2.36 21.07 2.74
N PRO A 18 3.71 21.06 2.79
CA PRO A 18 4.53 20.40 1.77
C PRO A 18 4.41 18.87 1.80
N TRP A 19 4.09 18.29 2.96
CA TRP A 19 3.96 16.84 3.15
C TRP A 19 2.50 16.43 3.31
N ILE A 20 2.09 15.41 2.54
CA ILE A 20 0.82 14.71 2.68
C ILE A 20 1.11 13.30 3.17
N LEU A 21 0.65 13.01 4.39
CA LEU A 21 0.72 11.69 4.99
C LEU A 21 -0.70 11.11 5.02
N MET A 22 -0.84 9.87 4.59
CA MET A 22 -2.10 9.16 4.63
C MET A 22 -1.97 7.92 5.51
N THR A 23 -3.00 7.63 6.31
CA THR A 23 -3.01 6.45 7.18
C THR A 23 -4.31 5.69 7.02
N ALA A 24 -4.22 4.36 7.04
CA ALA A 24 -5.36 3.48 7.20
C ALA A 24 -4.90 2.16 7.84
N HIS A 25 -5.84 1.37 8.37
CA HIS A 25 -5.46 0.21 9.17
C HIS A 25 -4.76 -0.89 8.35
N HIS A 26 -5.33 -1.28 7.21
CA HIS A 26 -4.81 -2.39 6.40
C HIS A 26 -3.74 -1.94 5.39
N PRO A 27 -2.70 -2.76 5.14
CA PRO A 27 -1.61 -2.42 4.23
C PRO A 27 -2.05 -2.46 2.77
N LEU A 28 -2.06 -1.30 2.11
CA LEU A 28 -2.22 -1.25 0.66
C LEU A 28 -1.07 -1.97 -0.06
N TYR A 29 0.14 -1.99 0.50
CA TYR A 29 1.27 -2.71 -0.04
C TYR A 29 2.05 -3.42 1.06
N CYS A 30 2.61 -4.58 0.72
CA CYS A 30 3.36 -5.46 1.59
C CYS A 30 4.60 -5.98 0.85
N SER A 31 5.76 -5.94 1.50
CA SER A 31 7.00 -6.55 0.97
C SER A 31 7.14 -8.02 1.35
N SER A 32 6.45 -8.42 2.41
CA SER A 32 6.55 -9.76 2.95
C SER A 32 5.33 -10.61 2.63
N ILE A 33 5.61 -11.91 2.54
CA ILE A 33 4.63 -12.97 2.64
C ILE A 33 4.67 -13.40 4.12
N THR A 34 4.23 -12.58 5.06
CA THR A 34 4.21 -12.97 6.49
C THR A 34 2.79 -12.75 6.98
N PHE A 35 2.08 -13.66 7.66
CA PHE A 35 2.49 -14.57 8.73
C PHE A 35 1.63 -15.84 8.72
N TYR A 36 2.05 -16.89 8.04
CA TYR A 36 1.63 -18.22 8.46
C TYR A 36 2.81 -18.88 9.15
N ASP A 37 2.66 -19.18 10.44
CA ASP A 37 3.51 -20.15 11.15
C ASP A 37 3.42 -21.56 10.54
N ASP A 38 2.55 -21.73 9.52
CA ASP A 38 2.40 -22.91 8.71
C ASP A 38 3.02 -22.68 7.32
N ASP A 39 4.22 -23.21 7.13
CA ASP A 39 4.97 -23.23 5.86
C ASP A 39 4.10 -23.69 4.67
N ALA A 40 3.06 -24.49 4.91
CA ALA A 40 2.13 -24.94 3.88
C ALA A 40 1.33 -23.80 3.22
N LYS A 41 1.01 -22.73 3.96
CA LYS A 41 0.29 -21.57 3.39
C LYS A 41 1.23 -20.52 2.82
N ALA A 42 2.43 -20.37 3.36
CA ALA A 42 3.50 -19.63 2.70
C ALA A 42 3.85 -20.25 1.33
N GLN A 43 3.83 -21.58 1.19
CA GLN A 43 3.95 -22.24 -0.12
C GLN A 43 2.71 -22.05 -1.01
N ARG A 44 1.50 -22.17 -0.47
CA ARG A 44 0.24 -22.05 -1.25
C ARG A 44 0.03 -20.64 -1.83
N TYR A 45 0.46 -19.59 -1.12
CA TYR A 45 0.30 -18.20 -1.56
C TYR A 45 1.61 -17.55 -2.03
N GLY A 46 2.77 -17.89 -1.44
CA GLY A 46 4.08 -17.37 -1.84
C GLY A 46 4.57 -17.87 -3.21
N ALA A 47 4.16 -19.07 -3.63
CA ALA A 47 4.42 -19.54 -5.00
C ALA A 47 3.64 -18.74 -6.06
N ASN A 48 2.47 -18.17 -5.70
CA ASN A 48 1.69 -17.30 -6.58
C ASN A 48 2.07 -15.81 -6.46
N TYR A 49 2.65 -15.39 -5.34
CA TYR A 49 3.08 -14.00 -5.15
C TYR A 49 4.34 -13.66 -5.96
N SER A 50 5.31 -14.57 -6.00
CA SER A 50 6.52 -14.42 -6.84
C SER A 50 6.20 -14.45 -8.35
N SER A 51 5.12 -15.12 -8.76
CA SER A 51 4.67 -15.14 -10.16
C SER A 51 3.83 -13.93 -10.57
N GLN A 52 3.31 -13.12 -9.63
CA GLN A 52 2.59 -11.88 -9.91
C GLN A 52 3.47 -10.62 -9.95
N GLY A 53 4.76 -10.73 -9.61
CA GLY A 53 5.80 -9.77 -9.98
C GLY A 53 5.66 -8.34 -9.43
N GLY A 54 4.91 -8.14 -8.33
CA GLY A 54 4.70 -6.82 -7.75
C GLY A 54 4.20 -6.81 -6.32
N PHE A 55 4.38 -5.69 -5.62
CA PHE A 55 3.83 -5.40 -4.30
C PHE A 55 2.30 -5.46 -4.36
N GLN A 56 1.70 -6.21 -3.44
CA GLN A 56 0.25 -6.25 -3.22
C GLN A 56 -0.08 -6.19 -1.73
N GLY A 57 -1.33 -6.48 -1.37
CA GLY A 57 -1.78 -6.43 0.02
C GLY A 57 -1.27 -7.69 0.72
N CYS A 58 -1.04 -7.64 2.03
CA CYS A 58 -0.51 -8.80 2.72
C CYS A 58 -1.48 -9.98 2.61
N VAL A 59 -0.94 -11.16 2.31
CA VAL A 59 -1.74 -12.36 2.05
C VAL A 59 -2.40 -12.84 3.33
N GLY A 60 -3.67 -13.21 3.25
CA GLY A 60 -4.39 -13.79 4.39
C GLY A 60 -4.84 -12.78 5.44
N SER A 61 -4.61 -11.49 5.20
CA SER A 61 -4.97 -10.39 6.10
C SER A 61 -6.01 -9.43 5.47
N GLY A 62 -6.90 -10.02 4.66
CA GLY A 62 -7.94 -9.29 3.94
C GLY A 62 -7.49 -8.73 2.59
N GLU A 63 -6.55 -9.40 1.92
CA GLU A 63 -5.97 -8.99 0.63
C GLU A 63 -7.04 -8.62 -0.44
N GLU A 64 -8.16 -9.35 -0.47
CA GLU A 64 -9.24 -9.13 -1.43
C GLU A 64 -9.96 -7.81 -1.17
N GLN A 65 -10.25 -7.50 0.10
CA GLN A 65 -10.84 -6.22 0.49
C GLN A 65 -9.87 -5.06 0.24
N VAL A 66 -8.58 -5.28 0.50
CA VAL A 66 -7.52 -4.29 0.26
C VAL A 66 -7.30 -4.03 -1.23
N ALA A 67 -7.48 -5.02 -2.11
CA ALA A 67 -7.34 -4.84 -3.55
C ALA A 67 -8.33 -3.80 -4.09
N ALA A 68 -9.60 -3.87 -3.67
CA ALA A 68 -10.62 -2.88 -4.01
C ALA A 68 -10.26 -1.49 -3.46
N MET A 69 -9.81 -1.41 -2.21
CA MET A 69 -9.38 -0.16 -1.58
C MET A 69 -8.19 0.46 -2.32
N ARG A 70 -7.20 -0.34 -2.72
CA ARG A 70 -6.06 0.13 -3.53
C ARG A 70 -6.52 0.67 -4.88
N ALA A 71 -7.39 -0.07 -5.58
CA ALA A 71 -7.90 0.36 -6.89
C ALA A 71 -8.63 1.70 -6.81
N ASP A 72 -9.29 1.98 -5.69
CA ASP A 72 -10.06 3.20 -5.44
C ASP A 72 -9.17 4.38 -5.00
N TRP A 73 -8.18 4.14 -4.13
CA TRP A 73 -7.39 5.20 -3.47
C TRP A 73 -6.04 5.47 -4.13
N GLU A 74 -5.35 4.45 -4.68
CA GLU A 74 -4.03 4.64 -5.30
C GLU A 74 -4.04 5.72 -6.41
N PRO A 75 -5.04 5.78 -7.31
CA PRO A 75 -5.08 6.82 -8.32
C PRO A 75 -5.11 8.24 -7.73
N LEU A 76 -5.83 8.43 -6.62
CA LEU A 76 -5.89 9.71 -5.91
C LEU A 76 -4.54 10.02 -5.23
N MET A 77 -3.98 9.03 -4.53
CA MET A 77 -2.67 9.18 -3.87
C MET A 77 -1.59 9.60 -4.86
N LEU A 78 -1.54 8.97 -6.04
CA LEU A 78 -0.60 9.32 -7.10
C LEU A 78 -0.91 10.69 -7.72
N ALA A 79 -2.18 11.01 -8.00
CA ALA A 79 -2.57 12.27 -8.63
C ALA A 79 -2.30 13.50 -7.76
N TYR A 80 -2.50 13.38 -6.45
CA TYR A 80 -2.31 14.48 -5.49
C TYR A 80 -0.96 14.43 -4.76
N GLY A 81 -0.10 13.45 -5.09
CA GLY A 81 1.27 13.34 -4.60
C GLY A 81 1.36 13.03 -3.11
N VAL A 82 0.64 12.03 -2.61
CA VAL A 82 0.81 11.53 -1.23
C VAL A 82 2.25 11.02 -1.06
N ASP A 83 2.95 11.54 -0.05
CA ASP A 83 4.38 11.29 0.13
C ASP A 83 4.62 10.00 0.94
N VAL A 84 3.80 9.76 1.97
CA VAL A 84 3.90 8.58 2.83
C VAL A 84 2.52 8.00 3.09
N TYR A 85 2.39 6.69 2.91
CA TYR A 85 1.27 5.91 3.40
C TYR A 85 1.74 5.02 4.56
N MET A 86 1.06 5.13 5.70
CA MET A 86 1.33 4.29 6.87
C MET A 86 0.12 3.42 7.19
N CYS A 87 0.39 2.20 7.61
CA CYS A 87 -0.63 1.25 7.99
C CYS A 87 -0.18 0.38 9.15
N GLY A 88 -1.13 -0.34 9.73
CA GLY A 88 -0.87 -1.38 10.72
C GLY A 88 -1.41 -2.71 10.20
N HIS A 89 -2.24 -3.35 11.04
CA HIS A 89 -2.84 -4.67 10.83
C HIS A 89 -1.83 -5.81 10.91
N GLU A 90 -0.72 -5.71 10.18
CA GLU A 90 0.42 -6.61 10.33
C GLU A 90 1.24 -6.24 11.57
N HIS A 91 1.59 -7.25 12.37
CA HIS A 91 2.35 -7.08 13.61
C HIS A 91 3.86 -7.22 13.36
N ASN A 92 4.37 -6.57 12.30
CA ASN A 92 5.78 -6.40 12.00
C ASN A 92 6.08 -4.91 11.69
N TYR A 93 7.31 -4.63 11.30
CA TYR A 93 7.69 -3.34 10.73
C TYR A 93 8.22 -3.55 9.31
N GLU A 94 7.66 -2.82 8.36
CA GLU A 94 8.11 -2.79 6.97
C GLU A 94 8.23 -1.34 6.48
N SER A 95 9.27 -1.08 5.69
CA SER A 95 9.41 0.14 4.92
C SER A 95 9.81 -0.24 3.50
N ILE A 96 8.99 0.15 2.54
CA ILE A 96 9.17 -0.19 1.13
C ILE A 96 9.50 1.07 0.34
N TYR A 97 10.35 0.93 -0.68
CA TYR A 97 10.60 1.99 -1.64
C TYR A 97 9.30 2.52 -2.26
N PRO A 98 9.29 3.73 -2.84
CA PRO A 98 8.13 4.24 -3.56
C PRO A 98 7.62 3.23 -4.59
N VAL A 99 6.32 2.92 -4.49
CA VAL A 99 5.64 1.91 -5.29
C VAL A 99 4.41 2.54 -5.95
N ALA A 100 4.17 2.18 -7.21
CA ALA A 100 2.93 2.46 -7.91
C ALA A 100 2.54 1.25 -8.76
N LYS A 101 1.26 0.91 -8.78
CA LYS A 101 0.69 -0.23 -9.53
C LYS A 101 1.45 -1.54 -9.25
N GLY A 102 1.78 -1.75 -7.97
CA GLY A 102 2.55 -2.89 -7.49
C GLY A 102 4.02 -2.92 -7.92
N LYS A 103 4.57 -1.88 -8.55
CA LYS A 103 5.97 -1.87 -8.95
C LYS A 103 6.74 -0.80 -8.19
N ARG A 104 7.96 -1.13 -7.77
CA ARG A 104 8.91 -0.13 -7.29
C ARG A 104 9.18 0.88 -8.41
N ILE A 105 8.94 2.15 -8.14
CA ILE A 105 9.16 3.26 -9.08
C ILE A 105 10.39 4.11 -8.76
N GLN A 106 10.97 3.95 -7.57
CA GLN A 106 12.22 4.61 -7.18
C GLN A 106 13.10 3.66 -6.36
N SER A 107 14.41 3.88 -6.36
CA SER A 107 15.38 3.14 -5.55
C SER A 107 15.98 3.98 -4.42
N SER A 108 15.38 5.15 -4.14
CA SER A 108 15.73 6.04 -3.04
C SER A 108 14.45 6.59 -2.38
N PHE A 109 14.61 7.07 -1.14
CA PHE A 109 13.58 7.80 -0.38
C PHE A 109 13.75 9.32 -0.42
N THR A 110 14.74 9.79 -1.20
CA THR A 110 15.15 11.19 -1.35
C THR A 110 14.85 11.69 -2.75
#